data_AF-A0A7Y3ASP3-F1
#
_entry.id   AF-A0A7Y3ASP3-F1
#
_cell.length_a   1.000
_cell.length_b   1.000
_cell.length_c   1.000
_cell.angle_alpha   90.00
_cell.angle_beta   90.00
_cell.angle_gamma   90.00
#
_symmetry.space_group_name_H-M   'P 1'
#
loop_
_entity.id
_entity.type
_entity.pdbx_description
1 polymer ?
#
loop_
_entity_poly.entity_id
_entity_poly.type
_entity_poly.pdbx_seq_one_letter_code
_entity_poly.pdbx_strand_id
1 'polypeptide(L)'
;MRIIKNILMILGVVFVISTLIFAVQQGDDFGNEYQGKDLQMKEKNVSSEYRISAIEIPADLNFANERVPQEDPEIMERIDREFLVNTYWQSNALLLMKRAHKYFPVIEPILSKNGIPDDFKYLAVAESGLQNVVSHAGATGFWQIMKATGREYGLEINANVDERYHLAKSTEVACRYLQKYKDKYGSWTLAAAAYNAGPGSINKFMGIQQANDYYDLLLGEETGRYVFRIMAIKEILSNPDKYGFDIDNDDLYNAVPTFNVVVDKPVQNFADFAHQYEINYKILKRHNPWLREPHLNNASGKVYTLEIPNKGYYKVSK
;
A
#
# COMPACT_ATOMS: atom_id res chain seq x y z
N MET A 1 -40.94 -19.42 52.63
CA MET A 1 -40.50 -19.19 51.23
C MET A 1 -39.20 -18.39 51.09
N ARG A 2 -38.96 -17.33 51.86
CA ARG A 2 -37.74 -16.50 51.75
C ARG A 2 -36.44 -17.23 52.13
N ILE A 3 -36.48 -18.10 53.15
CA ILE A 3 -35.33 -18.89 53.62
C ILE A 3 -34.89 -19.93 52.57
N ILE A 4 -35.83 -20.64 51.96
CA ILE A 4 -35.55 -21.63 50.89
C ILE A 4 -34.92 -20.96 49.66
N LYS A 5 -35.37 -19.75 49.32
CA LYS A 5 -34.81 -18.97 48.20
C LYS A 5 -33.36 -18.55 48.46
N ASN A 6 -33.03 -18.19 49.70
CA ASN A 6 -31.66 -17.83 50.08
C ASN A 6 -30.73 -19.06 50.09
N ILE A 7 -31.21 -20.23 50.53
CA ILE A 7 -30.44 -21.48 50.49
C ILE A 7 -30.15 -21.92 49.05
N LEU A 8 -31.14 -21.85 48.17
CA LEU A 8 -30.96 -22.16 46.74
C LEU A 8 -29.98 -21.20 46.05
N MET A 9 -29.99 -19.92 46.43
CA MET A 9 -29.08 -18.92 45.87
C MET A 9 -27.62 -19.18 46.32
N ILE A 10 -27.41 -19.54 47.58
CA ILE A 10 -26.08 -19.90 48.09
C ILE A 10 -25.56 -21.19 47.43
N LEU A 11 -26.41 -22.21 47.28
CA LEU A 11 -26.05 -23.45 46.57
C LEU A 11 -25.68 -23.19 45.10
N GLY A 12 -26.39 -22.27 44.42
CA GLY A 12 -26.06 -21.88 43.05
C GLY A 12 -24.69 -21.19 42.95
N VAL A 13 -24.36 -20.29 43.88
CA VAL A 13 -23.05 -19.62 43.91
C VAL A 13 -21.92 -20.61 44.19
N VAL A 14 -22.10 -21.54 45.12
CA VAL A 14 -21.11 -22.59 45.42
C VAL A 14 -20.88 -23.49 44.20
N PHE A 15 -21.95 -23.84 43.47
CA PHE A 15 -21.84 -24.65 42.25
C PHE A 15 -21.04 -23.92 41.16
N VAL A 16 -21.30 -22.63 40.93
CA VAL A 16 -20.57 -21.82 39.94
C VAL A 16 -19.09 -21.65 40.33
N ILE A 17 -18.80 -21.47 41.62
CA ILE A 17 -17.40 -21.40 42.09
C ILE A 17 -16.71 -22.76 41.92
N SER A 18 -17.39 -23.88 42.19
CA SER A 18 -16.79 -25.21 42.02
C SER A 18 -16.52 -25.55 40.56
N THR A 19 -17.38 -25.15 39.61
CA THR A 19 -17.16 -25.38 38.19
C THR A 19 -16.02 -24.51 37.65
N LEU A 20 -15.87 -23.28 38.16
CA LEU A 20 -14.74 -22.41 37.82
C LEU A 20 -13.41 -22.96 38.35
N ILE A 21 -13.35 -23.48 39.57
CA ILE A 21 -12.14 -24.10 40.12
C ILE A 21 -11.76 -25.35 39.34
N PHE A 22 -12.74 -26.19 38.96
CA PHE A 22 -12.48 -27.39 38.16
C PHE A 22 -11.99 -27.04 36.75
N ALA A 23 -12.54 -26.01 36.12
CA ALA A 23 -12.08 -25.51 34.81
C ALA A 23 -10.66 -24.93 34.86
N VAL A 24 -10.27 -24.30 35.98
CA VAL A 24 -8.90 -23.80 36.18
C VAL A 24 -7.92 -24.95 36.42
N GLN A 25 -8.31 -26.00 37.15
CA GLN A 25 -7.43 -27.16 37.37
C GLN A 25 -7.29 -28.07 36.15
N GLN A 26 -8.24 -28.05 35.22
CA GLN A 26 -8.15 -28.83 33.97
C GLN A 26 -7.34 -28.13 32.86
N GLY A 27 -6.90 -26.89 33.10
CA GLY A 27 -6.10 -26.09 32.15
C GLY A 27 -4.61 -26.43 32.10
N ASP A 28 -4.10 -27.20 33.07
CA ASP A 28 -2.65 -27.39 33.26
C ASP A 28 -2.08 -28.72 32.73
N ASP A 29 -2.89 -29.60 32.10
CA ASP A 29 -2.45 -30.97 31.76
C ASP A 29 -2.52 -31.36 30.28
N PHE A 30 -2.48 -30.38 29.36
CA PHE A 30 -2.30 -30.63 27.92
C PHE A 30 -1.15 -29.82 27.34
N GLY A 31 0.08 -30.37 27.41
CA GLY A 31 1.18 -29.79 26.65
C GLY A 31 2.57 -30.33 26.96
N ASN A 32 2.83 -31.61 26.70
CA ASN A 32 4.19 -32.06 26.43
C ASN A 32 4.20 -33.30 25.52
N GLU A 33 4.26 -33.06 24.20
CA GLU A 33 5.02 -33.87 23.25
C GLU A 33 4.95 -33.25 21.85
N TYR A 34 5.75 -32.19 21.63
CA TYR A 34 6.25 -31.87 20.29
C TYR A 34 7.73 -31.54 20.45
N GLN A 35 8.58 -32.50 20.07
CA GLN A 35 10.03 -32.34 20.00
C GLN A 35 10.37 -31.18 19.06
N GLY A 36 11.22 -30.30 19.55
CA GLY A 36 11.42 -28.95 19.03
C GLY A 36 12.22 -28.87 17.73
N LYS A 37 11.84 -27.91 16.90
CA LYS A 37 12.81 -26.98 16.32
C LYS A 37 12.89 -25.79 17.26
N ASP A 38 14.07 -25.50 17.80
CA ASP A 38 14.35 -24.26 18.51
C ASP A 38 14.08 -23.07 17.56
N LEU A 39 12.86 -22.56 17.58
CA LEU A 39 12.57 -21.19 17.19
C LEU A 39 12.70 -20.40 18.48
N GLN A 40 13.81 -19.66 18.64
CA GLN A 40 13.91 -18.63 19.65
C GLN A 40 12.74 -17.65 19.42
N MET A 41 11.63 -17.83 20.13
CA MET A 41 10.56 -16.84 20.12
C MET A 41 11.07 -15.63 20.90
N LYS A 42 11.57 -14.64 20.16
CA LYS A 42 11.86 -13.32 20.70
C LYS A 42 10.53 -12.76 21.19
N GLU A 43 10.35 -12.64 22.50
CA GLU A 43 9.16 -12.01 23.10
C GLU A 43 9.13 -10.53 22.66
N LYS A 44 8.38 -10.23 21.59
CA LYS A 44 8.19 -8.86 21.10
C LYS A 44 7.16 -8.15 21.99
N ASN A 45 7.60 -7.50 23.06
CA ASN A 45 6.73 -6.67 23.91
C ASN A 45 6.81 -5.20 23.51
N VAL A 46 5.72 -4.66 22.96
CA VAL A 46 5.64 -3.26 22.54
C VAL A 46 5.50 -2.27 23.71
N SER A 47 5.09 -2.71 24.91
CA SER A 47 4.64 -1.79 25.96
C SER A 47 5.75 -1.25 26.86
N SER A 48 6.83 -2.02 27.09
CA SER A 48 7.86 -1.70 28.07
C SER A 48 8.79 -0.56 27.63
N GLU A 49 8.89 -0.31 26.32
CA GLU A 49 9.82 0.66 25.74
C GLU A 49 9.15 1.72 24.85
N TYR A 50 7.80 1.68 24.71
CA TYR A 50 7.09 2.63 23.88
C TYR A 50 7.19 4.07 24.42
N ARG A 51 7.83 4.94 23.63
CA ARG A 51 7.99 6.37 23.95
C ARG A 51 7.48 7.21 22.79
N ILE A 52 6.70 8.24 23.12
CA ILE A 52 6.31 9.29 22.18
C ILE A 52 7.27 10.45 22.43
N SER A 53 8.03 10.83 21.41
CA SER A 53 9.04 11.89 21.44
C SER A 53 9.04 12.73 20.16
N ALA A 54 9.76 13.85 20.18
CA ALA A 54 10.02 14.60 18.95
C ALA A 54 10.78 13.71 17.96
N ILE A 55 10.46 13.83 16.67
CA ILE A 55 11.08 13.02 15.62
C ILE A 55 12.32 13.74 15.11
N GLU A 56 13.42 13.02 15.00
CA GLU A 56 14.64 13.56 14.41
C GLU A 56 14.51 13.61 12.88
N ILE A 57 14.46 14.83 12.35
CA ILE A 57 14.42 15.10 10.91
C ILE A 57 15.86 15.06 10.36
N PRO A 58 16.15 14.27 9.30
CA PRO A 58 17.46 14.28 8.66
C PRO A 58 17.90 15.68 8.20
N ALA A 59 19.18 16.02 8.36
CA ALA A 59 19.71 17.35 8.02
C ALA A 59 19.89 17.57 6.50
N ASP A 60 19.88 16.50 5.70
CA ASP A 60 20.09 16.49 4.25
C ASP A 60 18.85 15.95 3.51
N LEU A 61 17.65 16.31 4.01
CA LEU A 61 16.41 15.86 3.42
C LEU A 61 16.31 16.33 1.95
N ASN A 62 16.00 15.38 1.07
CA ASN A 62 15.88 15.62 -0.35
C ASN A 62 14.81 14.72 -0.97
N PHE A 63 14.23 15.21 -2.06
CA PHE A 63 13.33 14.43 -2.91
C PHE A 63 13.86 14.42 -4.33
N ALA A 64 14.13 13.23 -4.87
CA ALA A 64 14.64 13.04 -6.22
C ALA A 64 15.93 13.84 -6.51
N ASN A 65 16.84 13.90 -5.52
CA ASN A 65 18.06 14.72 -5.52
C ASN A 65 17.85 16.25 -5.54
N GLU A 66 16.62 16.72 -5.31
CA GLU A 66 16.34 18.15 -5.10
C GLU A 66 16.35 18.45 -3.60
N ARG A 67 17.13 19.47 -3.21
CA ARG A 67 17.30 19.90 -1.82
C ARG A 67 15.99 20.49 -1.28
N VAL A 68 15.68 20.17 -0.02
CA VAL A 68 14.60 20.81 0.73
C VAL A 68 15.16 22.01 1.52
N PRO A 69 14.54 23.21 1.49
CA PRO A 69 14.97 24.38 2.26
C PRO A 69 14.65 24.27 3.77
N GLN A 70 15.35 23.39 4.49
CA GLN A 70 15.09 23.12 5.92
C GLN A 70 15.43 24.29 6.86
N GLU A 71 16.18 25.28 6.37
CA GLU A 71 16.46 26.54 7.08
C GLU A 71 15.24 27.47 7.17
N ASP A 72 14.22 27.25 6.34
CA ASP A 72 12.97 28.01 6.41
C ASP A 72 12.06 27.41 7.51
N PRO A 73 11.64 28.20 8.51
CA PRO A 73 10.81 27.72 9.61
C PRO A 73 9.45 27.18 9.16
N GLU A 74 8.82 27.76 8.14
CA GLU A 74 7.51 27.30 7.64
C GLU A 74 7.63 25.92 6.96
N ILE A 75 8.71 25.74 6.19
CA ILE A 75 9.03 24.48 5.55
C ILE A 75 9.33 23.41 6.59
N MET A 76 10.08 23.76 7.64
CA MET A 76 10.40 22.83 8.71
C MET A 76 9.15 22.39 9.50
N GLU A 77 8.19 23.29 9.76
CA GLU A 77 6.90 22.93 10.38
C GLU A 77 6.10 21.96 9.52
N ARG A 78 6.13 22.12 8.19
CA ARG A 78 5.46 21.18 7.24
C ARG A 78 6.14 19.82 7.19
N ILE A 79 7.47 19.78 7.24
CA ILE A 79 8.24 18.54 7.34
C ILE A 79 7.88 17.82 8.65
N ASP A 80 8.04 18.50 9.79
CA ASP A 80 7.80 17.94 11.12
C ASP A 80 6.40 17.32 11.22
N ARG A 81 5.38 18.03 10.74
CA ARG A 81 4.01 17.53 10.71
C ARG A 81 3.86 16.20 9.97
N GLU A 82 4.42 16.07 8.77
CA GLU A 82 4.28 14.83 8.00
C GLU A 82 5.09 13.69 8.61
N PHE A 83 6.24 13.97 9.21
CA PHE A 83 7.02 12.98 9.96
C PHE A 83 6.26 12.47 11.20
N LEU A 84 5.67 13.37 11.98
CA LEU A 84 4.85 13.01 13.14
C LEU A 84 3.66 12.14 12.74
N VAL A 85 2.90 12.55 11.73
CA VAL A 85 1.70 11.82 11.28
C VAL A 85 2.04 10.42 10.78
N ASN A 86 3.12 10.27 10.00
CA ASN A 86 3.47 8.99 9.41
C ASN A 86 4.21 8.07 10.38
N THR A 87 4.92 8.62 11.38
CA THR A 87 5.57 7.81 12.42
C THR A 87 4.55 7.29 13.44
N TYR A 88 3.64 8.15 13.91
CA TYR A 88 2.68 7.80 14.97
C TYR A 88 1.39 7.14 14.47
N TRP A 89 1.31 6.78 13.19
CA TRP A 89 0.31 5.87 12.66
C TRP A 89 0.91 4.51 12.34
N GLN A 90 1.45 3.85 13.37
CA GLN A 90 2.34 2.68 13.21
C GLN A 90 1.66 1.50 12.50
N SER A 91 0.37 1.26 12.76
CA SER A 91 -0.37 0.17 12.12
C SER A 91 -0.45 0.35 10.59
N ASN A 92 -0.60 1.59 10.12
CA ASN A 92 -0.58 1.90 8.70
C ASN A 92 0.84 1.80 8.14
N ALA A 93 1.83 2.41 8.79
CA ALA A 93 3.22 2.33 8.35
C ALA A 93 3.71 0.88 8.21
N LEU A 94 3.38 0.01 9.17
CA LEU A 94 3.70 -1.42 9.10
C LEU A 94 3.04 -2.11 7.88
N LEU A 95 1.78 -1.80 7.58
CA LEU A 95 1.11 -2.30 6.38
C LEU A 95 1.77 -1.78 5.10
N LEU A 96 2.21 -0.52 5.08
CA LEU A 96 2.92 0.06 3.95
C LEU A 96 4.26 -0.64 3.73
N MET A 97 5.04 -0.90 4.78
CA MET A 97 6.31 -1.65 4.71
C MET A 97 6.12 -3.05 4.11
N LYS A 98 5.11 -3.81 4.62
CA LYS A 98 4.81 -5.15 4.10
C LYS A 98 4.43 -5.13 2.63
N ARG A 99 3.65 -4.13 2.18
CA ARG A 99 3.25 -3.98 0.77
C ARG A 99 4.36 -3.47 -0.13
N ALA A 100 5.19 -2.56 0.39
CA ALA A 100 6.36 -2.03 -0.31
C ALA A 100 7.28 -3.18 -0.73
N HIS A 101 7.63 -4.06 0.22
CA HIS A 101 8.41 -5.26 -0.07
C HIS A 101 7.81 -6.12 -1.20
N LYS A 102 6.48 -6.25 -1.24
CA LYS A 102 5.80 -7.02 -2.28
C LYS A 102 5.80 -6.35 -3.66
N TYR A 103 5.62 -5.04 -3.75
CA TYR A 103 5.30 -4.35 -5.01
C TYR A 103 6.42 -3.48 -5.57
N PHE A 104 7.36 -3.02 -4.74
CA PHE A 104 8.53 -2.26 -5.20
C PHE A 104 9.38 -3.03 -6.23
N PRO A 105 9.61 -4.34 -6.10
CA PRO A 105 10.37 -5.10 -7.11
C PRO A 105 9.77 -5.06 -8.53
N VAL A 106 8.48 -4.71 -8.68
CA VAL A 106 7.84 -4.48 -9.99
C VAL A 106 7.97 -3.02 -10.43
N ILE A 107 7.89 -2.08 -9.49
CA ILE A 107 7.89 -0.63 -9.77
C ILE A 107 9.30 -0.13 -10.11
N GLU A 108 10.28 -0.45 -9.27
CA GLU A 108 11.67 0.03 -9.34
C GLU A 108 12.33 -0.17 -10.72
N PRO A 109 12.30 -1.37 -11.35
CA PRO A 109 12.89 -1.54 -12.67
C PRO A 109 12.18 -0.72 -13.76
N ILE A 110 10.88 -0.44 -13.62
CA ILE A 110 10.13 0.39 -14.56
C ILE A 110 10.50 1.87 -14.39
N LEU A 111 10.64 2.35 -13.14
CA LEU A 111 11.13 3.72 -12.88
C LEU A 111 12.51 3.91 -13.48
N SER A 112 13.44 3.00 -13.17
CA SER A 112 14.82 3.03 -13.66
C SER A 112 14.90 3.03 -15.19
N LYS A 113 14.15 2.13 -15.86
CA LYS A 113 14.06 2.06 -17.33
C LYS A 113 13.60 3.39 -17.95
N ASN A 114 12.73 4.13 -17.27
CA ASN A 114 12.19 5.40 -17.75
C ASN A 114 12.98 6.63 -17.27
N GLY A 115 14.09 6.45 -16.55
CA GLY A 115 14.87 7.57 -16.02
C GLY A 115 14.18 8.34 -14.89
N ILE A 116 13.16 7.75 -14.26
CA ILE A 116 12.45 8.36 -13.14
C ILE A 116 13.22 8.05 -11.84
N PRO A 117 13.49 9.04 -10.98
CA PRO A 117 14.13 8.82 -9.69
C PRO A 117 13.37 7.80 -8.84
N ASP A 118 14.12 6.93 -8.17
CA ASP A 118 13.56 5.82 -7.38
C ASP A 118 12.60 6.30 -6.28
N ASP A 119 12.82 7.50 -5.75
CA ASP A 119 11.94 8.19 -4.80
C ASP A 119 10.46 8.22 -5.21
N PHE A 120 10.16 8.22 -6.52
CA PHE A 120 8.77 8.23 -6.99
C PHE A 120 8.00 6.94 -6.69
N LYS A 121 8.64 5.84 -6.28
CA LYS A 121 7.90 4.68 -5.77
C LYS A 121 7.10 5.01 -4.51
N TYR A 122 7.58 5.96 -3.70
CA TYR A 122 6.86 6.44 -2.51
C TYR A 122 5.69 7.37 -2.86
N LEU A 123 5.66 7.96 -4.07
CA LEU A 123 4.47 8.62 -4.60
C LEU A 123 3.31 7.62 -4.73
N ALA A 124 3.55 6.42 -5.29
CA ALA A 124 2.52 5.37 -5.36
C ALA A 124 2.03 4.91 -3.98
N VAL A 125 2.93 4.94 -2.97
CA VAL A 125 2.56 4.69 -1.57
C VAL A 125 1.62 5.78 -1.05
N ALA A 126 1.95 7.06 -1.28
CA ALA A 126 1.14 8.20 -0.85
C ALA A 126 -0.24 8.24 -1.55
N GLU A 127 -0.34 7.76 -2.79
CA GLU A 127 -1.58 7.73 -3.57
C GLU A 127 -2.55 6.63 -3.13
N SER A 128 -2.05 5.44 -2.83
CA SER A 128 -2.92 4.26 -2.68
C SER A 128 -2.57 3.32 -1.53
N GLY A 129 -1.46 3.56 -0.83
CA GLY A 129 -0.85 2.59 0.08
C GLY A 129 -0.48 1.29 -0.61
N LEU A 130 -0.13 1.36 -1.91
CA LEU A 130 0.16 0.23 -2.81
C LEU A 130 -1.03 -0.74 -2.93
N GLN A 131 -2.21 -0.18 -3.20
CA GLN A 131 -3.43 -0.95 -3.39
C GLN A 131 -4.20 -0.54 -4.63
N ASN A 132 -5.02 -1.45 -5.12
CA ASN A 132 -5.96 -1.21 -6.20
C ASN A 132 -7.28 -0.61 -5.66
N VAL A 133 -7.24 0.68 -5.32
CA VAL A 133 -8.37 1.47 -4.78
C VAL A 133 -8.90 2.48 -5.79
N VAL A 134 -10.10 2.99 -5.55
CA VAL A 134 -10.75 4.02 -6.38
C VAL A 134 -11.10 5.21 -5.50
N SER A 135 -10.65 6.40 -5.87
CA SER A 135 -11.03 7.63 -5.16
C SER A 135 -12.47 8.04 -5.47
N HIS A 136 -13.03 8.93 -4.66
CA HIS A 136 -14.34 9.53 -4.90
C HIS A 136 -14.42 10.25 -6.27
N ALA A 137 -13.29 10.78 -6.76
CA ALA A 137 -13.20 11.43 -8.07
C ALA A 137 -13.01 10.43 -9.23
N GLY A 138 -12.81 9.14 -8.96
CA GLY A 138 -12.62 8.11 -9.97
C GLY A 138 -11.17 7.86 -10.40
N ALA A 139 -10.20 8.44 -9.66
CA ALA A 139 -8.80 8.06 -9.74
C ALA A 139 -8.65 6.58 -9.33
N THR A 140 -7.80 5.79 -10.00
CA THR A 140 -7.84 4.32 -9.85
C THR A 140 -6.46 3.69 -9.82
N GLY A 141 -6.33 2.64 -8.99
CA GLY A 141 -5.17 1.77 -8.93
C GLY A 141 -4.05 2.31 -8.05
N PHE A 142 -2.88 1.69 -8.17
CA PHE A 142 -1.69 2.01 -7.38
C PHE A 142 -1.26 3.47 -7.52
N TRP A 143 -1.39 3.99 -8.74
CA TRP A 143 -0.94 5.33 -9.13
C TRP A 143 -2.08 6.35 -9.17
N GLN A 144 -3.30 5.98 -8.74
CA GLN A 144 -4.50 6.83 -8.76
C GLN A 144 -4.68 7.57 -10.11
N ILE A 145 -4.60 6.82 -11.22
CA ILE A 145 -4.69 7.42 -12.55
C ILE A 145 -6.15 7.74 -12.88
N MET A 146 -6.40 8.98 -13.30
CA MET A 146 -7.69 9.40 -13.82
C MET A 146 -8.01 8.71 -15.13
N LYS A 147 -9.29 8.36 -15.36
CA LYS A 147 -9.73 7.63 -16.57
C LYS A 147 -9.33 8.34 -17.88
N ALA A 148 -9.48 9.66 -17.93
CA ALA A 148 -9.10 10.46 -19.10
C ALA A 148 -7.59 10.36 -19.37
N THR A 149 -6.77 10.59 -18.33
CA THR A 149 -5.31 10.45 -18.39
C THR A 149 -4.90 9.04 -18.80
N GLY A 150 -5.48 8.00 -18.20
CA GLY A 150 -5.16 6.62 -18.57
C GLY A 150 -5.37 6.36 -20.07
N ARG A 151 -6.50 6.81 -20.63
CA ARG A 151 -6.78 6.69 -22.08
C ARG A 151 -5.83 7.52 -22.93
N GLU A 152 -5.55 8.76 -22.54
CA GLU A 152 -4.60 9.65 -23.24
C GLU A 152 -3.23 8.97 -23.37
N TYR A 153 -2.79 8.24 -22.34
CA TYR A 153 -1.51 7.53 -22.33
C TYR A 153 -1.63 6.07 -22.79
N GLY A 154 -2.74 5.69 -23.43
CA GLY A 154 -2.87 4.41 -24.14
C GLY A 154 -3.28 3.21 -23.28
N LEU A 155 -3.74 3.40 -22.05
CA LEU A 155 -4.39 2.33 -21.29
C LEU A 155 -5.76 1.99 -21.88
N GLU A 156 -6.04 0.70 -21.97
CA GLU A 156 -7.38 0.21 -22.24
C GLU A 156 -8.26 0.34 -21.00
N ILE A 157 -9.37 1.07 -21.14
CA ILE A 157 -10.33 1.31 -20.06
C ILE A 157 -11.76 1.23 -20.62
N ASN A 158 -12.40 0.08 -20.42
CA ASN A 158 -13.78 -0.26 -20.78
C ASN A 158 -14.41 -1.18 -19.71
N ALA A 159 -15.55 -1.80 -20.02
CA ALA A 159 -16.29 -2.65 -19.08
C ALA A 159 -15.60 -3.99 -18.79
N ASN A 160 -14.95 -4.62 -19.78
CA ASN A 160 -14.24 -5.89 -19.58
C ASN A 160 -12.85 -5.67 -18.96
N VAL A 161 -12.15 -4.59 -19.33
CA VAL A 161 -10.74 -4.33 -19.04
C VAL A 161 -10.53 -2.91 -18.54
N ASP A 162 -9.83 -2.75 -17.41
CA ASP A 162 -9.33 -1.47 -16.93
C ASP A 162 -7.88 -1.60 -16.48
N GLU A 163 -6.96 -1.23 -17.37
CA GLU A 163 -5.52 -1.39 -17.18
C GLU A 163 -4.92 -0.43 -16.14
N ARG A 164 -5.73 0.49 -15.56
CA ARG A 164 -5.28 1.26 -14.39
C ARG A 164 -5.06 0.38 -13.16
N TYR A 165 -5.73 -0.77 -13.10
CA TYR A 165 -5.51 -1.79 -12.07
C TYR A 165 -4.27 -2.67 -12.33
N HIS A 166 -3.67 -2.58 -13.52
CA HIS A 166 -2.49 -3.35 -13.88
C HIS A 166 -1.23 -2.61 -13.42
N LEU A 167 -0.50 -3.15 -12.43
CA LEU A 167 0.63 -2.46 -11.79
C LEU A 167 1.70 -1.99 -12.78
N ALA A 168 2.23 -2.90 -13.61
CA ALA A 168 3.27 -2.53 -14.57
C ALA A 168 2.82 -1.47 -15.58
N LYS A 169 1.65 -1.65 -16.22
CA LYS A 169 1.12 -0.70 -17.22
C LYS A 169 0.80 0.67 -16.63
N SER A 170 0.19 0.70 -15.44
CA SER A 170 -0.08 1.97 -14.73
C SER A 170 1.21 2.67 -14.29
N THR A 171 2.25 1.91 -13.92
CA THR A 171 3.58 2.46 -13.62
C THR A 171 4.21 3.11 -14.85
N GLU A 172 4.16 2.47 -16.02
CA GLU A 172 4.65 3.06 -17.28
C GLU A 172 3.90 4.36 -17.66
N VAL A 173 2.60 4.47 -17.33
CA VAL A 173 1.85 5.73 -17.50
C VAL A 173 2.30 6.79 -16.50
N ALA A 174 2.45 6.43 -15.23
CA ALA A 174 2.92 7.34 -14.19
C ALA A 174 4.30 7.91 -14.55
N CYS A 175 5.23 7.08 -15.02
CA CYS A 175 6.54 7.51 -15.50
C CYS A 175 6.44 8.58 -16.59
N ARG A 176 5.65 8.31 -17.64
CA ARG A 176 5.48 9.25 -18.76
C ARG A 176 4.83 10.56 -18.32
N TYR A 177 3.86 10.49 -17.42
CA TYR A 177 3.22 11.68 -16.86
C TYR A 177 4.22 12.52 -16.04
N LEU A 178 4.97 11.87 -15.14
CA LEU A 178 6.00 12.52 -14.32
C LEU A 178 7.10 13.15 -15.19
N GLN A 179 7.61 12.43 -16.18
CA GLN A 179 8.64 12.95 -17.09
C GLN A 179 8.13 14.19 -17.84
N LYS A 180 6.90 14.14 -18.39
CA LYS A 180 6.29 15.30 -19.08
C LYS A 180 6.30 16.56 -18.22
N TYR A 181 6.00 16.45 -16.92
CA TYR A 181 5.97 17.62 -16.03
C TYR A 181 7.34 17.97 -15.46
N LYS A 182 8.27 17.01 -15.35
CA LYS A 182 9.67 17.33 -15.09
C LYS A 182 10.25 18.16 -16.23
N ASP A 183 10.01 17.78 -17.48
CA ASP A 183 10.48 18.51 -18.66
C ASP A 183 9.86 19.91 -18.73
N LYS A 184 8.59 20.03 -18.34
CA LYS A 184 7.89 21.31 -18.33
C LYS A 184 8.37 22.26 -17.23
N TYR A 185 8.51 21.79 -16.00
CA TYR A 185 8.78 22.64 -14.84
C TYR A 185 10.26 22.72 -14.48
N GLY A 186 11.09 21.80 -14.96
CA GLY A 186 12.49 21.72 -14.58
C GLY A 186 12.73 21.19 -13.16
N SER A 187 11.68 20.90 -12.38
CA SER A 187 11.74 20.40 -11.00
C SER A 187 10.86 19.16 -10.78
N TRP A 188 11.37 18.20 -10.02
CA TRP A 188 10.68 17.00 -9.58
C TRP A 188 9.64 17.30 -8.50
N THR A 189 9.89 18.24 -7.59
CA THR A 189 8.89 18.64 -6.58
C THR A 189 7.67 19.29 -7.25
N LEU A 190 7.87 20.14 -8.26
CA LEU A 190 6.77 20.67 -9.08
C LEU A 190 6.10 19.60 -9.96
N ALA A 191 6.86 18.64 -10.49
CA ALA A 191 6.27 17.52 -11.24
C ALA A 191 5.37 16.66 -10.34
N ALA A 192 5.79 16.37 -9.10
CA ALA A 192 4.98 15.68 -8.11
C ALA A 192 3.74 16.50 -7.70
N ALA A 193 3.88 17.81 -7.49
CA ALA A 193 2.75 18.68 -7.21
C ALA A 193 1.73 18.71 -8.37
N ALA A 194 2.21 18.72 -9.63
CA ALA A 194 1.36 18.64 -10.81
C ALA A 194 0.71 17.25 -11.01
N TYR A 195 1.32 16.20 -10.46
CA TYR A 195 0.71 14.87 -10.37
C TYR A 195 -0.54 14.91 -9.48
N ASN A 196 -0.44 15.51 -8.30
CA ASN A 196 -1.55 15.60 -7.35
C ASN A 196 -2.63 16.62 -7.76
N ALA A 197 -2.24 17.86 -8.05
CA ALA A 197 -3.18 18.97 -8.30
C ALA A 197 -3.59 19.15 -9.76
N GLY A 198 -2.91 18.47 -10.68
CA GLY A 198 -2.95 18.75 -12.10
C GLY A 198 -2.14 20.00 -12.49
N PRO A 199 -1.57 20.03 -13.71
CA PRO A 199 -0.70 21.11 -14.16
C PRO A 199 -1.41 22.45 -14.33
N GLY A 200 -2.74 22.46 -14.53
CA GLY A 200 -3.51 23.69 -14.65
C GLY A 200 -3.52 24.46 -13.33
N SER A 201 -3.69 23.75 -12.21
CA SER A 201 -3.62 24.33 -10.86
C SER A 201 -2.23 24.88 -10.57
N ILE A 202 -1.18 24.10 -10.87
CA ILE A 202 0.22 24.53 -10.67
C ILE A 202 0.54 25.80 -11.48
N ASN A 203 0.21 25.84 -12.78
CA ASN A 203 0.47 27.04 -13.60
C ASN A 203 -0.29 28.27 -13.08
N LYS A 204 -1.53 28.07 -12.61
CA LYS A 204 -2.35 29.17 -12.05
C LYS A 204 -1.65 29.79 -10.84
N PHE A 205 -1.20 28.97 -9.88
CA PHE A 205 -0.56 29.48 -8.67
C PHE A 205 0.83 30.07 -8.95
N MET A 206 1.63 29.45 -9.81
CA MET A 206 2.89 30.06 -10.29
C MET A 206 2.67 31.44 -10.90
N GLY A 207 1.62 31.60 -11.72
CA GLY A 207 1.30 32.88 -12.35
C GLY A 207 0.81 33.95 -11.37
N ILE A 208 -0.07 33.58 -10.43
CA ILE A 208 -0.62 34.52 -9.42
C ILE A 208 0.45 34.97 -8.43
N GLN A 209 1.30 34.03 -7.98
CA GLN A 209 2.28 34.28 -6.93
C GLN A 209 3.64 34.70 -7.46
N GLN A 210 3.83 34.62 -8.79
CA GLN A 210 5.09 34.93 -9.47
C GLN A 210 6.28 34.12 -8.93
N ALA A 211 6.02 32.88 -8.53
CA ALA A 211 6.99 31.94 -7.99
C ALA A 211 7.10 30.70 -8.88
N ASN A 212 8.28 30.09 -8.91
CA ASN A 212 8.60 28.96 -9.78
C ASN A 212 9.25 27.77 -9.03
N ASP A 213 9.17 27.77 -7.71
CA ASP A 213 9.58 26.66 -6.85
C ASP A 213 8.35 26.12 -6.08
N TYR A 214 8.30 24.81 -5.83
CA TYR A 214 7.26 24.21 -5.00
C TYR A 214 7.20 24.81 -3.59
N TYR A 215 8.36 25.08 -2.99
CA TYR A 215 8.46 25.55 -1.61
C TYR A 215 7.97 26.99 -1.44
N ASP A 216 8.09 27.80 -2.49
CA ASP A 216 7.63 29.20 -2.52
C ASP A 216 6.12 29.33 -2.80
N LEU A 217 5.47 28.26 -3.28
CA LEU A 217 4.06 28.29 -3.66
C LEU A 217 3.14 28.01 -2.48
N LEU A 218 2.24 28.96 -2.20
CA LEU A 218 1.06 28.74 -1.38
C LEU A 218 0.03 27.92 -2.15
N LEU A 219 0.09 26.60 -1.98
CA LEU A 219 -0.83 25.63 -2.59
C LEU A 219 -1.95 25.25 -1.60
N GLY A 220 -3.03 24.64 -2.11
CA GLY A 220 -4.07 24.08 -1.26
C GLY A 220 -3.54 23.00 -0.31
N GLU A 221 -4.23 22.76 0.80
CA GLU A 221 -3.72 21.92 1.90
C GLU A 221 -3.18 20.57 1.42
N GLU A 222 -3.92 19.85 0.58
CA GLU A 222 -3.49 18.54 0.07
C GLU A 222 -2.17 18.61 -0.69
N THR A 223 -2.08 19.48 -1.70
CA THR A 223 -0.90 19.60 -2.58
C THR A 223 0.29 20.24 -1.87
N GLY A 224 0.05 21.23 -1.00
CA GLY A 224 1.08 21.86 -0.19
C GLY A 224 1.74 20.90 0.80
N ARG A 225 1.08 19.80 1.15
CA ARG A 225 1.66 18.75 2.01
C ARG A 225 2.27 17.59 1.23
N TYR A 226 1.93 17.48 -0.05
CA TYR A 226 2.10 16.25 -0.82
C TYR A 226 3.54 15.77 -0.90
N VAL A 227 4.49 16.66 -1.23
CA VAL A 227 5.91 16.30 -1.35
C VAL A 227 6.50 15.96 0.02
N PHE A 228 6.15 16.71 1.07
CA PHE A 228 6.56 16.42 2.46
C PHE A 228 6.07 15.06 2.94
N ARG A 229 4.82 14.71 2.63
CA ARG A 229 4.25 13.40 2.94
C ARG A 229 5.03 12.27 2.25
N ILE A 230 5.38 12.45 0.98
CA ILE A 230 6.18 11.47 0.24
C ILE A 230 7.58 11.32 0.86
N MET A 231 8.23 12.42 1.24
CA MET A 231 9.54 12.39 1.90
C MET A 231 9.50 11.70 3.26
N ALA A 232 8.48 11.97 4.08
CA ALA A 232 8.29 11.29 5.36
C ALA A 232 8.09 9.78 5.16
N ILE A 233 7.24 9.38 4.20
CA ILE A 233 7.05 7.97 3.85
C ILE A 233 8.37 7.34 3.37
N LYS A 234 9.12 8.02 2.49
CA LYS A 234 10.43 7.56 2.01
C LYS A 234 11.38 7.29 3.18
N GLU A 235 11.55 8.26 4.07
CA GLU A 235 12.49 8.17 5.18
C GLU A 235 12.09 7.05 6.17
N ILE A 236 10.82 6.99 6.56
CA ILE A 236 10.32 5.99 7.51
C ILE A 236 10.41 4.56 6.96
N LEU A 237 10.02 4.35 5.69
CA LEU A 237 10.08 3.02 5.07
C LEU A 237 11.52 2.59 4.74
N SER A 238 12.44 3.53 4.53
CA SER A 238 13.85 3.22 4.25
C SER A 238 14.65 2.97 5.52
N ASN A 239 14.25 3.58 6.64
CA ASN A 239 14.95 3.50 7.92
C ASN A 239 14.00 3.04 9.06
N PRO A 240 13.28 1.91 8.94
CA PRO A 240 12.23 1.50 9.87
C PRO A 240 12.68 1.46 11.33
N ASP A 241 13.90 0.95 11.60
CA ASP A 241 14.47 0.84 12.94
C ASP A 241 14.61 2.21 13.64
N LYS A 242 15.00 3.25 12.89
CA LYS A 242 15.15 4.63 13.40
C LYS A 242 13.83 5.19 13.91
N TYR A 243 12.71 4.72 13.36
CA TYR A 243 11.36 5.15 13.70
C TYR A 243 10.62 4.14 14.59
N GLY A 244 11.34 3.17 15.17
CA GLY A 244 10.81 2.23 16.17
C GLY A 244 10.02 1.06 15.58
N PHE A 245 10.20 0.73 14.30
CA PHE A 245 9.57 -0.41 13.67
C PHE A 245 10.48 -1.64 13.71
N ASP A 246 10.19 -2.59 14.61
CA ASP A 246 10.84 -3.91 14.66
C ASP A 246 10.12 -4.91 13.73
N ILE A 247 10.61 -5.04 12.50
CA ILE A 247 10.02 -5.90 11.46
C ILE A 247 11.04 -6.87 10.89
N ASP A 248 10.73 -8.16 10.93
CA ASP A 248 11.58 -9.20 10.33
C ASP A 248 11.17 -9.49 8.88
N ASN A 249 12.06 -10.11 8.09
CA ASN A 249 11.74 -10.50 6.71
C ASN A 249 10.51 -11.43 6.61
N ASP A 250 10.31 -12.30 7.61
CA ASP A 250 9.17 -13.22 7.67
C ASP A 250 7.84 -12.49 7.94
N ASP A 251 7.88 -11.27 8.48
CA ASP A 251 6.71 -10.42 8.67
C ASP A 251 6.24 -9.77 7.36
N LEU A 252 7.09 -9.68 6.33
CA LEU A 252 6.84 -8.97 5.08
C LEU A 252 5.93 -9.75 4.13
N TYR A 253 5.15 -9.03 3.33
CA TYR A 253 4.41 -9.69 2.26
C TYR A 253 5.34 -9.99 1.09
N ASN A 254 5.22 -11.20 0.56
CA ASN A 254 5.95 -11.66 -0.60
C ASN A 254 5.02 -11.73 -1.82
N ALA A 255 5.58 -11.48 -3.01
CA ALA A 255 4.88 -11.78 -4.25
C ALA A 255 4.77 -13.30 -4.39
N VAL A 256 3.56 -13.78 -4.71
CA VAL A 256 3.36 -15.20 -5.04
C VAL A 256 3.93 -15.40 -6.45
N PRO A 257 4.86 -16.34 -6.67
CA PRO A 257 5.39 -16.63 -7.99
C PRO A 257 4.28 -17.00 -8.97
N THR A 258 4.35 -16.46 -10.18
CA THR A 258 3.38 -16.66 -11.25
C THR A 258 4.07 -17.12 -12.53
N PHE A 259 3.26 -17.64 -13.46
CA PHE A 259 3.61 -17.82 -14.86
C PHE A 259 2.58 -17.11 -15.73
N ASN A 260 2.97 -16.82 -16.98
CA ASN A 260 2.16 -16.06 -17.92
C ASN A 260 1.35 -16.98 -18.84
N VAL A 261 0.07 -16.67 -19.01
CA VAL A 261 -0.82 -17.32 -19.97
C VAL A 261 -1.29 -16.28 -20.98
N VAL A 262 -1.10 -16.57 -22.27
CA VAL A 262 -1.53 -15.72 -23.37
C VAL A 262 -3.01 -16.00 -23.68
N VAL A 263 -3.81 -14.94 -23.80
CA VAL A 263 -5.23 -15.01 -24.17
C VAL A 263 -5.48 -14.05 -25.32
N ASP A 264 -5.81 -14.60 -26.48
CA ASP A 264 -6.09 -13.88 -27.73
C ASP A 264 -7.52 -14.12 -28.24
N LYS A 265 -8.35 -14.81 -27.45
CA LYS A 265 -9.73 -15.18 -27.78
C LYS A 265 -10.70 -14.75 -26.68
N PRO A 266 -12.01 -14.74 -26.97
CA PRO A 266 -13.03 -14.57 -25.95
C PRO A 266 -12.93 -15.63 -24.86
N VAL A 267 -13.10 -15.24 -23.60
CA VAL A 267 -13.25 -16.14 -22.45
C VAL A 267 -14.66 -16.00 -21.91
N GLN A 268 -15.49 -17.02 -22.10
CA GLN A 268 -16.91 -16.97 -21.74
C GLN A 268 -17.13 -16.94 -20.22
N ASN A 269 -16.26 -17.60 -19.45
CA ASN A 269 -16.36 -17.68 -18.00
C ASN A 269 -14.97 -17.82 -17.37
N PHE A 270 -14.57 -16.83 -16.58
CA PHE A 270 -13.28 -16.83 -15.89
C PHE A 270 -13.19 -17.81 -14.72
N ALA A 271 -14.31 -18.27 -14.16
CA ALA A 271 -14.30 -19.35 -13.18
C ALA A 271 -13.87 -20.67 -13.84
N ASP A 272 -14.47 -21.01 -14.97
CA ASP A 272 -14.11 -22.22 -15.74
C ASP A 272 -12.67 -22.14 -16.24
N PHE A 273 -12.25 -20.98 -16.74
CA PHE A 273 -10.86 -20.73 -17.11
C PHE A 273 -9.90 -20.92 -15.92
N ALA A 274 -10.22 -20.37 -14.75
CA ALA A 274 -9.41 -20.52 -13.53
C ALA A 274 -9.27 -21.99 -13.10
N HIS A 275 -10.34 -22.78 -13.22
CA HIS A 275 -10.33 -24.20 -12.88
C HIS A 275 -9.36 -25.04 -13.71
N GLN A 276 -9.08 -24.64 -14.97
CA GLN A 276 -8.07 -25.30 -15.81
C GLN A 276 -6.65 -25.21 -15.19
N TYR A 277 -6.43 -24.23 -14.30
CA TYR A 277 -5.17 -23.99 -13.61
C TYR A 277 -5.23 -24.33 -12.12
N GLU A 278 -6.24 -25.09 -11.68
CA GLU A 278 -6.42 -25.51 -10.27
C GLU A 278 -6.54 -24.34 -9.28
N ILE A 279 -7.04 -23.19 -9.76
CA ILE A 279 -7.35 -22.02 -8.93
C ILE A 279 -8.83 -21.65 -9.08
N ASN A 280 -9.34 -20.82 -8.16
CA ASN A 280 -10.69 -20.29 -8.26
C ASN A 280 -10.71 -18.89 -8.87
N TYR A 281 -11.92 -18.43 -9.24
CA TYR A 281 -12.15 -17.09 -9.80
C TYR A 281 -11.54 -15.96 -8.95
N LYS A 282 -11.67 -16.04 -7.62
CA LYS A 282 -11.14 -15.02 -6.70
C LYS A 282 -9.62 -14.90 -6.83
N ILE A 283 -8.90 -16.02 -6.88
CA ILE A 283 -7.44 -16.03 -7.02
C ILE A 283 -7.05 -15.43 -8.37
N LEU A 284 -7.68 -15.86 -9.46
CA LEU A 284 -7.42 -15.31 -10.80
C LEU A 284 -7.56 -13.78 -10.83
N LYS A 285 -8.67 -13.26 -10.26
CA LYS A 285 -8.95 -11.82 -10.22
C LYS A 285 -8.03 -11.05 -9.28
N ARG A 286 -7.46 -11.68 -8.26
CA ARG A 286 -6.45 -11.03 -7.39
C ARG A 286 -5.12 -10.85 -8.10
N HIS A 287 -4.74 -11.77 -8.98
CA HIS A 287 -3.55 -11.65 -9.82
C HIS A 287 -3.80 -10.78 -11.05
N ASN A 288 -5.02 -10.76 -11.58
CA ASN A 288 -5.40 -9.99 -12.76
C ASN A 288 -6.54 -9.01 -12.45
N PRO A 289 -6.34 -8.05 -11.53
CA PRO A 289 -7.39 -7.13 -11.09
C PRO A 289 -7.88 -6.17 -12.18
N TRP A 290 -7.13 -6.06 -13.28
CA TRP A 290 -7.48 -5.29 -14.46
C TRP A 290 -8.56 -5.95 -15.32
N LEU A 291 -8.78 -7.26 -15.18
CA LEU A 291 -9.99 -7.90 -15.67
C LEU A 291 -11.14 -7.45 -14.79
N ARG A 292 -12.19 -6.86 -15.35
CA ARG A 292 -13.27 -6.23 -14.57
C ARG A 292 -14.52 -7.09 -14.51
N GLU A 293 -14.85 -7.76 -15.59
CA GLU A 293 -16.01 -8.65 -15.68
C GLU A 293 -15.67 -10.13 -15.42
N PRO A 294 -16.68 -11.01 -15.22
CA PRO A 294 -16.49 -12.45 -15.06
C PRO A 294 -16.19 -13.19 -16.37
N HIS A 295 -16.13 -12.47 -17.49
CA HIS A 295 -15.83 -12.96 -18.83
C HIS A 295 -14.96 -11.93 -19.56
N LEU A 296 -14.48 -12.28 -20.74
CA LEU A 296 -13.72 -11.39 -21.63
C LEU A 296 -14.26 -11.54 -23.05
N ASN A 297 -14.84 -10.47 -23.61
CA ASN A 297 -15.45 -10.53 -24.93
C ASN A 297 -14.43 -10.68 -26.07
N ASN A 298 -13.31 -9.93 -26.02
CA ASN A 298 -12.15 -9.96 -26.93
C ASN A 298 -12.38 -10.45 -28.37
N ALA A 299 -13.44 -10.00 -29.03
CA ALA A 299 -13.76 -10.41 -30.40
C ALA A 299 -12.75 -9.86 -31.43
N SER A 300 -12.01 -8.81 -31.07
CA SER A 300 -10.96 -8.21 -31.88
C SER A 300 -9.67 -9.03 -31.94
N GLY A 301 -9.54 -10.09 -31.13
CA GLY A 301 -8.34 -10.90 -31.06
C GLY A 301 -7.14 -10.19 -30.44
N LYS A 302 -7.37 -9.17 -29.60
CA LYS A 302 -6.29 -8.49 -28.90
C LYS A 302 -5.60 -9.47 -27.96
N VAL A 303 -4.27 -9.44 -27.95
CA VAL A 303 -3.47 -10.32 -27.10
C VAL A 303 -3.40 -9.75 -25.69
N TYR A 304 -3.80 -10.55 -24.71
CA TYR A 304 -3.61 -10.30 -23.29
C TYR A 304 -2.66 -11.33 -22.68
N THR A 305 -2.00 -10.93 -21.59
CA THR A 305 -1.19 -11.83 -20.77
C THR A 305 -1.77 -11.83 -19.37
N LEU A 306 -2.18 -13.00 -18.90
CA LEU A 306 -2.73 -13.21 -17.57
C LEU A 306 -1.66 -13.85 -16.69
N GLU A 307 -1.52 -13.36 -15.48
CA GLU A 307 -0.65 -13.94 -14.47
C GLU A 307 -1.40 -15.03 -13.70
N ILE A 308 -0.88 -16.26 -13.72
CA ILE A 308 -1.43 -17.40 -13.01
C ILE A 308 -0.43 -17.80 -11.92
N PRO A 309 -0.83 -17.89 -10.64
CA PRO A 309 0.07 -18.30 -9.58
C PRO A 309 0.51 -19.76 -9.74
N ASN A 310 1.76 -20.02 -9.34
CA ASN A 310 2.27 -21.37 -9.24
C ASN A 310 1.45 -22.19 -8.23
N LYS A 311 1.38 -23.51 -8.46
CA LYS A 311 0.67 -24.44 -7.57
C LYS A 311 1.29 -24.44 -6.16
N GLY A 312 0.46 -24.72 -5.15
CA GLY A 312 0.89 -24.88 -3.75
C GLY A 312 0.85 -23.61 -2.90
N TYR A 313 0.73 -22.42 -3.51
CA TYR A 313 0.64 -21.15 -2.76
C TYR A 313 -0.75 -20.82 -2.23
N TYR A 314 -1.80 -21.32 -2.90
CA TYR A 314 -3.18 -21.13 -2.48
C TYR A 314 -3.83 -22.47 -2.13
N LYS A 315 -4.59 -22.48 -1.03
CA LYS A 315 -5.48 -23.58 -0.66
C LYS A 315 -6.89 -23.24 -1.12
N VAL A 316 -7.40 -24.00 -2.08
CA VAL A 316 -8.80 -23.92 -2.52
C VAL A 316 -9.58 -25.02 -1.80
N SER A 317 -10.65 -24.65 -1.09
CA SER A 317 -11.56 -25.64 -0.50
C SER A 317 -12.17 -26.49 -1.62
N LYS A 318 -12.18 -27.81 -1.42
CA LYS A 318 -12.81 -28.76 -2.35
C LYS A 318 -14.32 -28.70 -2.27
#